data_AF-A0A0G9K353-F1
#
_entry.id   AF-A0A0G9K353-F1
#
_cell.length_a   1.000
_cell.length_b   1.000
_cell.length_c   1.000
_cell.angle_alpha   90.00
_cell.angle_beta   90.00
_cell.angle_gamma   90.00
#
_symmetry.space_group_name_H-M   'P 1'
#
loop_
_entity.id
_entity.type
_entity.pdbx_description
1 polymer ?
#
loop_
_entity_poly.entity_id
_entity_poly.type
_entity_poly.pdbx_seq_one_letter_code
_entity_poly.pdbx_strand_id
1 'polypeptide(L)'
;MKSLILLILFLFSNSFAYEFKLNQKDKNLIEKSTQKSFILKRLAKYEEVKNKARNLDINKKLTQINLFINGSLAEFDNASMGIDDYWMTPKEFFIKGHGDCEDYVIAKYFTLLELGVKKENLYPAIVKVQGSASLHLVLLYVEDKNKSPLVLDNLSFKILPFSKRTDLTPIAAFNEIDSYTLTREKFLQKANVDWGKENKWEKLLNRVYKLDE
;
A
#
# COMPACT_ATOMS: atom_id res chain seq x y z
N MET A 1 32.76 -1.58 48.44
CA MET A 1 32.35 -2.33 47.23
C MET A 1 31.08 -1.70 46.70
N LYS A 2 31.15 -0.91 45.61
CA LYS A 2 29.97 -0.29 44.99
C LYS A 2 29.56 -1.17 43.81
N SER A 3 28.46 -1.91 43.96
CA SER A 3 27.88 -2.70 42.86
C SER A 3 27.24 -1.74 41.86
N LEU A 4 27.73 -1.79 40.62
CA LEU A 4 27.19 -1.06 39.48
C LEU A 4 25.98 -1.85 38.94
N ILE A 5 24.76 -1.39 39.20
CA ILE A 5 23.55 -1.95 38.61
C ILE A 5 23.41 -1.36 37.21
N LEU A 6 23.70 -2.16 36.18
CA LEU A 6 23.47 -1.81 34.79
C LEU A 6 21.97 -2.00 34.49
N LEU A 7 21.21 -0.91 34.56
CA LEU A 7 19.80 -0.90 34.20
C LEU A 7 19.67 -0.94 32.68
N ILE A 8 19.51 -2.14 32.12
CA ILE A 8 19.19 -2.33 30.69
C ILE A 8 17.72 -1.90 30.51
N LEU A 9 17.52 -0.66 30.08
CA LEU A 9 16.24 -0.15 29.59
C LEU A 9 15.92 -0.84 28.26
N PHE A 10 15.16 -1.93 28.31
CA PHE A 10 14.44 -2.43 27.14
C PHE A 10 13.34 -1.43 26.80
N LEU A 11 13.63 -0.50 25.89
CA LEU A 11 12.61 0.28 25.20
C LEU A 11 11.85 -0.67 24.27
N PHE A 12 10.82 -1.34 24.79
CA PHE A 12 9.79 -1.94 23.94
C PHE A 12 8.99 -0.80 23.29
N SER A 13 9.48 -0.27 22.17
CA SER A 13 8.61 0.44 21.24
C SER A 13 7.68 -0.60 20.62
N ASN A 14 6.54 -0.85 21.25
CA ASN A 14 5.40 -1.47 20.59
C ASN A 14 4.88 -0.49 19.53
N SER A 15 5.63 -0.36 18.44
CA SER A 15 5.09 0.11 17.18
C SER A 15 4.05 -0.93 16.81
N PHE A 16 2.76 -0.62 16.98
CA PHE A 16 1.69 -1.46 16.45
C PHE A 16 1.94 -1.59 14.94
N ALA A 17 2.59 -2.69 14.55
CA ALA A 17 2.70 -3.07 13.17
C ALA A 17 1.29 -3.46 12.72
N TYR A 18 0.88 -2.93 11.57
CA TYR A 18 -0.33 -3.39 10.94
C TYR A 18 -0.24 -4.93 10.74
N GLU A 19 -1.29 -5.65 11.13
CA GLU A 19 -1.41 -7.10 10.92
C GLU A 19 -2.71 -7.37 10.15
N PHE A 20 -2.61 -8.07 9.02
CA PHE A 20 -3.81 -8.51 8.31
C PHE A 20 -4.50 -9.64 9.07
N LYS A 21 -5.70 -9.38 9.60
CA LYS A 21 -6.50 -10.37 10.31
C LYS A 21 -7.99 -10.17 10.05
N LEU A 22 -8.67 -11.24 9.64
CA LEU A 22 -10.12 -11.22 9.41
C LEU A 22 -10.89 -11.23 10.74
N ASN A 23 -11.80 -10.28 10.90
CA ASN A 23 -12.72 -10.19 12.03
C ASN A 23 -13.97 -11.07 11.80
N GLN A 24 -14.96 -11.02 12.71
CA GLN A 24 -16.17 -11.83 12.57
C GLN A 24 -17.10 -11.35 11.43
N LYS A 25 -17.14 -10.05 11.15
CA LYS A 25 -17.91 -9.45 10.05
C LYS A 25 -17.37 -9.96 8.71
N ASP A 26 -16.05 -9.98 8.55
CA ASP A 26 -15.37 -10.48 7.35
C ASP A 26 -15.68 -11.96 7.11
N LYS A 27 -15.56 -12.79 8.17
CA LYS A 27 -15.86 -14.22 8.09
C LYS A 27 -17.31 -14.46 7.70
N ASN A 28 -18.25 -13.74 8.31
CA ASN A 28 -19.67 -13.83 7.98
C ASN A 28 -19.95 -13.41 6.53
N LEU A 29 -19.26 -12.38 6.03
CA LEU A 29 -19.36 -11.94 4.63
C LEU A 29 -18.85 -13.03 3.67
N ILE A 30 -17.70 -13.64 3.97
CA ILE A 30 -17.11 -14.72 3.16
C ILE A 30 -18.02 -15.95 3.17
N GLU A 31 -18.56 -16.34 4.33
CA GLU A 31 -19.46 -17.49 4.47
C GLU A 31 -20.74 -17.37 3.64
N LYS A 32 -21.28 -16.15 3.51
CA LYS A 32 -22.49 -15.86 2.72
C LYS A 32 -22.21 -15.65 1.23
N SER A 33 -20.96 -15.52 0.81
CA SER A 33 -20.60 -15.23 -0.57
C SER A 33 -20.73 -16.45 -1.48
N THR A 34 -21.34 -16.29 -2.64
CA THR A 34 -21.35 -17.31 -3.70
C THR A 34 -19.95 -17.62 -4.22
N GLN A 35 -18.99 -16.70 -4.04
CA GLN A 35 -17.59 -16.84 -4.43
C GLN A 35 -16.69 -17.33 -3.29
N LYS A 36 -17.25 -17.83 -2.17
CA LYS A 36 -16.51 -18.24 -0.96
C LYS A 36 -15.21 -19.02 -1.26
N SER A 37 -15.27 -20.02 -2.14
CA SER A 37 -14.12 -20.88 -2.46
C SER A 37 -12.98 -20.10 -3.14
N PHE A 38 -13.29 -19.14 -4.01
CA PHE A 38 -12.31 -18.27 -4.66
C PHE A 38 -11.68 -17.30 -3.66
N ILE A 39 -12.50 -16.74 -2.76
CA ILE A 39 -12.03 -15.82 -1.71
C ILE A 39 -11.05 -16.54 -0.78
N LEU A 40 -11.41 -17.74 -0.29
CA LEU A 40 -10.55 -18.53 0.58
C LEU A 40 -9.24 -18.94 -0.11
N LYS A 41 -9.27 -19.30 -1.39
CA LYS A 41 -8.05 -19.59 -2.17
C LYS A 41 -7.15 -18.36 -2.30
N ARG A 42 -7.72 -17.18 -2.54
CA ARG A 42 -6.97 -15.92 -2.64
C ARG A 42 -6.31 -15.56 -1.31
N LEU A 43 -7.05 -15.67 -0.20
CA LEU A 43 -6.52 -15.41 1.15
C LEU A 43 -5.41 -16.40 1.52
N ALA A 44 -5.57 -17.68 1.23
CA ALA A 44 -4.52 -18.68 1.44
C ALA A 44 -3.27 -18.36 0.60
N LYS A 45 -3.44 -17.95 -0.66
CA LYS A 45 -2.33 -17.56 -1.51
C LYS A 45 -1.63 -16.29 -1.03
N TYR A 46 -2.40 -15.33 -0.52
CA TYR A 46 -1.85 -14.11 0.07
C TYR A 46 -0.96 -14.41 1.27
N GLU A 47 -1.42 -15.27 2.20
CA GLU A 47 -0.60 -15.71 3.32
C GLU A 47 0.67 -16.46 2.88
N GLU A 48 0.58 -17.33 1.87
CA GLU A 48 1.75 -18.02 1.30
C GLU A 48 2.78 -17.02 0.75
N VAL A 49 2.33 -16.04 -0.03
CA VAL A 49 3.20 -15.01 -0.63
C VAL A 49 3.83 -14.13 0.46
N LYS A 50 3.06 -13.67 1.45
CA LYS A 50 3.60 -12.91 2.59
C LYS A 50 4.68 -13.70 3.32
N ASN A 51 4.41 -14.96 3.65
CA ASN A 51 5.37 -15.80 4.37
C ASN A 51 6.67 -15.99 3.58
N LYS A 52 6.59 -16.20 2.27
CA LYS A 52 7.77 -16.27 1.39
C LYS A 52 8.53 -14.94 1.32
N ALA A 53 7.82 -13.81 1.35
CA ALA A 53 8.40 -12.49 1.22
C ALA A 53 9.08 -11.96 2.50
N ARG A 54 8.73 -12.46 3.69
CA ARG A 54 9.21 -11.95 5.00
C ARG A 54 10.73 -11.71 5.04
N ASN A 55 11.50 -12.71 4.63
CA ASN A 55 12.97 -12.73 4.74
C ASN A 55 13.68 -12.35 3.43
N LEU A 56 12.95 -11.86 2.42
CA LEU A 56 13.58 -11.40 1.19
C LEU A 56 14.20 -10.02 1.36
N ASP A 57 15.25 -9.78 0.57
CA ASP A 57 15.75 -8.43 0.35
C ASP A 57 14.64 -7.51 -0.19
N ILE A 58 14.83 -6.20 0.00
CA ILE A 58 13.78 -5.22 -0.28
C ILE A 58 13.31 -5.26 -1.73
N ASN A 59 14.22 -5.41 -2.70
CA ASN A 59 13.85 -5.44 -4.12
C ASN A 59 12.97 -6.65 -4.44
N LYS A 60 13.38 -7.85 -3.99
CA LYS A 60 12.57 -9.06 -4.19
C LYS A 60 11.23 -8.99 -3.46
N LYS A 61 11.20 -8.42 -2.25
CA LYS A 61 9.97 -8.19 -1.48
C LYS A 61 9.00 -7.29 -2.25
N LEU A 62 9.46 -6.13 -2.73
CA LEU A 62 8.66 -5.23 -3.56
C LEU A 62 8.15 -5.93 -4.83
N THR A 63 9.02 -6.65 -5.54
CA THR A 63 8.64 -7.40 -6.75
C THR A 63 7.57 -8.45 -6.46
N GLN A 64 7.75 -9.30 -5.45
CA GLN A 64 6.78 -10.35 -5.14
C GLN A 64 5.41 -9.78 -4.76
N ILE A 65 5.36 -8.72 -3.95
CA ILE A 65 4.11 -8.10 -3.55
C ILE A 65 3.44 -7.38 -4.74
N ASN A 66 4.20 -6.65 -5.55
CA ASN A 66 3.66 -6.00 -6.74
C ASN A 66 3.06 -7.03 -7.72
N LEU A 67 3.79 -8.10 -8.00
CA LEU A 67 3.34 -9.16 -8.91
C LEU A 67 2.08 -9.88 -8.39
N PHE A 68 2.06 -10.25 -7.11
CA PHE A 68 0.94 -10.96 -6.52
C PHE A 68 -0.34 -10.11 -6.52
N ILE A 69 -0.24 -8.87 -6.04
CA ILE A 69 -1.41 -7.99 -5.92
C ILE A 69 -1.90 -7.59 -7.32
N ASN A 70 -1.02 -7.27 -8.27
CA ASN A 70 -1.45 -7.02 -9.65
C ASN A 70 -2.08 -8.26 -10.32
N GLY A 71 -1.68 -9.46 -9.89
CA GLY A 71 -2.21 -10.73 -10.39
C GLY A 71 -3.55 -11.14 -9.77
N SER A 72 -4.12 -10.39 -8.81
CA SER A 72 -5.40 -10.74 -8.18
C SER A 72 -6.62 -10.57 -9.08
N LEU A 73 -6.44 -10.10 -10.32
CA LEU A 73 -7.47 -9.93 -11.34
C LEU A 73 -8.18 -11.25 -11.68
N ALA A 74 -9.36 -11.45 -11.09
CA ALA A 74 -10.39 -12.28 -11.70
C ALA A 74 -11.29 -11.35 -12.52
N GLU A 75 -11.18 -11.48 -13.85
CA GLU A 75 -12.06 -10.96 -14.89
C GLU A 75 -11.85 -9.49 -15.31
N PHE A 76 -11.49 -9.39 -16.59
CA PHE A 76 -11.59 -8.23 -17.45
C PHE A 76 -12.99 -7.61 -17.35
N ASP A 77 -13.08 -6.35 -16.95
CA ASP A 77 -13.46 -5.29 -17.90
C ASP A 77 -13.16 -3.93 -17.25
N ASN A 78 -12.35 -3.13 -17.92
CA ASN A 78 -12.02 -1.75 -17.55
C ASN A 78 -11.56 -1.56 -16.09
N ALA A 79 -10.24 -1.67 -15.85
CA ALA A 79 -9.66 -0.96 -14.71
C ALA A 79 -10.17 0.49 -14.79
N SER A 80 -11.06 0.88 -13.88
CA SER A 80 -11.57 2.24 -13.82
C SER A 80 -10.34 3.12 -13.64
N MET A 81 -10.02 3.88 -14.67
CA MET A 81 -8.96 4.87 -14.62
C MET A 81 -9.51 6.06 -13.83
N GLY A 82 -9.37 5.99 -12.50
CA GLY A 82 -9.86 7.01 -11.59
C GLY A 82 -9.55 6.67 -10.14
N ILE A 83 -9.69 7.68 -9.29
CA ILE A 83 -9.66 7.54 -7.85
C ILE A 83 -11.12 7.60 -7.39
N ASP A 84 -11.65 6.49 -6.87
CA ASP A 84 -13.03 6.41 -6.40
C ASP A 84 -13.22 7.21 -5.10
N ASP A 85 -14.48 7.45 -4.76
CA ASP A 85 -14.91 8.00 -3.48
C ASP A 85 -14.74 7.03 -2.33
N TYR A 86 -14.65 5.73 -2.60
CA TYR A 86 -14.51 4.71 -1.58
C TYR A 86 -13.18 3.95 -1.67
N TRP A 87 -12.28 4.24 -0.74
CA TRP A 87 -10.99 3.55 -0.63
C TRP A 87 -11.16 2.28 0.20
N MET A 88 -10.93 1.11 -0.39
CA MET A 88 -11.09 -0.17 0.30
C MET A 88 -10.00 -0.41 1.33
N THR A 89 -10.34 -1.07 2.44
CA THR A 89 -9.33 -1.64 3.34
C THR A 89 -8.62 -2.83 2.65
N PRO A 90 -7.44 -3.24 3.13
CA PRO A 90 -6.82 -4.46 2.62
C PRO A 90 -7.72 -5.69 2.74
N LYS A 91 -8.54 -5.80 3.81
CA LYS A 91 -9.48 -6.92 4.00
C LYS A 91 -10.54 -6.93 2.91
N GLU A 92 -11.13 -5.77 2.64
CA GLU A 92 -12.12 -5.59 1.58
C GLU A 92 -11.54 -5.91 0.21
N PHE A 93 -10.33 -5.42 -0.10
CA PHE A 93 -9.65 -5.71 -1.36
C PHE A 93 -9.45 -7.22 -1.56
N PHE A 94 -8.95 -7.94 -0.56
CA PHE A 94 -8.73 -9.39 -0.70
C PHE A 94 -10.02 -10.23 -0.66
N ILE A 95 -11.08 -9.75 -0.02
CA ILE A 95 -12.40 -10.39 -0.08
C ILE A 95 -13.02 -10.17 -1.46
N LYS A 96 -13.06 -8.93 -1.95
CA LYS A 96 -13.62 -8.56 -3.26
C LYS A 96 -12.81 -9.16 -4.41
N GLY A 97 -11.49 -9.09 -4.33
CA GLY A 97 -10.54 -9.64 -5.30
C GLY A 97 -10.08 -8.68 -6.39
N HIS A 98 -10.71 -7.52 -6.51
CA HIS A 98 -10.35 -6.47 -7.45
C HIS A 98 -10.73 -5.10 -6.87
N GLY A 99 -10.20 -4.03 -7.44
CA GLY A 99 -10.48 -2.65 -7.05
C GLY A 99 -9.92 -1.68 -8.08
N ASP A 100 -9.89 -0.40 -7.71
CA ASP A 100 -9.39 0.68 -8.56
C ASP A 100 -7.93 1.00 -8.19
N CYS A 101 -7.31 1.99 -8.85
CA CYS A 101 -5.86 2.22 -8.73
C CYS A 101 -5.38 2.39 -7.28
N GLU A 102 -6.14 3.11 -6.48
CA GLU A 102 -5.91 3.35 -5.07
C GLU A 102 -5.98 2.08 -4.24
N ASP A 103 -6.90 1.16 -4.54
CA ASP A 103 -7.09 -0.05 -3.75
C ASP A 103 -5.89 -0.99 -3.90
N TYR A 104 -5.31 -1.06 -5.11
CA TYR A 104 -4.04 -1.76 -5.35
C TYR A 104 -2.89 -1.11 -4.59
N VAL A 105 -2.83 0.22 -4.55
CA VAL A 105 -1.81 0.96 -3.79
C VAL A 105 -1.95 0.70 -2.29
N ILE A 106 -3.17 0.75 -1.76
CA ILE A 106 -3.49 0.50 -0.35
C ILE A 106 -3.14 -0.93 0.04
N ALA A 107 -3.56 -1.92 -0.76
CA ALA A 107 -3.23 -3.31 -0.52
C ALA A 107 -1.71 -3.55 -0.49
N LYS A 108 -0.96 -2.97 -1.43
CA LYS A 108 0.51 -3.04 -1.45
C LYS A 108 1.14 -2.33 -0.25
N TYR A 109 0.66 -1.14 0.08
CA TYR A 109 1.17 -0.33 1.19
C TYR A 109 1.12 -1.10 2.50
N PHE A 110 -0.09 -1.55 2.89
CA PHE A 110 -0.29 -2.26 4.14
C PHE A 110 0.38 -3.64 4.17
N THR A 111 0.41 -4.37 3.04
CA THR A 111 1.16 -5.63 2.95
C THR A 111 2.65 -5.41 3.21
N LEU A 112 3.25 -4.35 2.64
CA LEU A 112 4.67 -4.05 2.85
C LEU A 112 4.97 -3.58 4.27
N LEU A 113 4.04 -2.84 4.90
CA LEU A 113 4.14 -2.50 6.33
C LEU A 113 4.15 -3.75 7.21
N GLU A 114 3.22 -4.69 6.96
CA GLU A 114 3.16 -5.98 7.68
C GLU A 114 4.47 -6.77 7.52
N LEU A 115 5.13 -6.65 6.37
CA LEU A 115 6.42 -7.28 6.08
C LEU A 115 7.64 -6.48 6.58
N GLY A 116 7.41 -5.47 7.43
CA GLY A 116 8.46 -4.71 8.12
C GLY A 116 9.09 -3.60 7.28
N VAL A 117 8.53 -3.25 6.12
CA VAL A 117 8.97 -2.04 5.40
C VAL A 117 8.50 -0.82 6.19
N LYS A 118 9.40 0.13 6.43
CA LYS A 118 9.08 1.30 7.25
C LYS A 118 8.08 2.22 6.55
N LYS A 119 7.14 2.78 7.32
CA LYS A 119 6.17 3.79 6.84
C LYS A 119 6.85 4.97 6.14
N GLU A 120 7.99 5.42 6.67
CA GLU A 120 8.79 6.51 6.11
C GLU A 120 9.38 6.24 4.72
N ASN A 121 9.36 4.99 4.25
CA ASN A 121 9.86 4.58 2.93
C ASN A 121 8.73 4.31 1.92
N LEU A 122 7.46 4.39 2.32
CA LEU A 122 6.32 4.07 1.47
C LEU A 122 5.40 5.27 1.33
N TYR A 123 5.17 5.70 0.09
CA TYR A 123 4.32 6.85 -0.21
C TYR A 123 3.38 6.54 -1.38
N PRO A 124 2.07 6.43 -1.14
CA PRO A 124 1.09 6.72 -2.19
C PRO A 124 1.40 8.04 -2.90
N ALA A 125 1.33 8.05 -4.23
CA ALA A 125 1.59 9.23 -5.03
C ALA A 125 0.50 9.44 -6.09
N ILE A 126 -0.04 10.65 -6.10
CA ILE A 126 -1.00 11.12 -7.10
C ILE A 126 -0.21 11.53 -8.33
N VAL A 127 -0.60 10.98 -9.48
CA VAL A 127 0.06 11.22 -10.76
C VAL A 127 -0.97 11.47 -11.85
N LYS A 128 -0.56 12.17 -12.91
CA LYS A 128 -1.29 12.20 -14.18
C LYS A 128 -0.71 11.16 -15.13
N VAL A 129 -1.56 10.36 -15.76
CA VAL A 129 -1.16 9.45 -16.83
C VAL A 129 -1.18 10.21 -18.15
N GLN A 130 -0.12 10.12 -18.93
CA GLN A 130 -0.01 10.77 -20.23
C GLN A 130 -1.13 10.28 -21.16
N GLY A 131 -1.85 11.21 -21.77
CA GLY A 131 -2.97 10.89 -22.66
C GLY A 131 -4.28 10.52 -21.94
N SER A 132 -4.32 10.56 -20.60
CA SER A 132 -5.54 10.40 -19.81
C SER A 132 -5.94 11.72 -19.17
N ALA A 133 -7.26 11.96 -19.06
CA ALA A 133 -7.81 13.08 -18.30
C ALA A 133 -7.88 12.78 -16.79
N SER A 134 -7.79 11.50 -16.39
CA SER A 134 -7.94 11.06 -15.01
C SER A 134 -6.63 11.11 -14.24
N LEU A 135 -6.75 11.36 -12.93
CA LEU A 135 -5.68 11.11 -11.96
C LEU A 135 -5.53 9.60 -11.72
N HIS A 136 -4.34 9.20 -11.34
CA HIS A 136 -3.97 7.82 -10.99
C HIS A 136 -3.20 7.82 -9.67
N LEU A 137 -3.25 6.69 -8.96
CA LEU A 137 -2.47 6.48 -7.74
C LEU A 137 -1.46 5.36 -7.95
N VAL A 138 -0.21 5.61 -7.57
CA VAL A 138 0.86 4.60 -7.53
C VAL A 138 1.48 4.54 -6.15
N LEU A 139 2.16 3.43 -5.81
CA LEU A 139 2.94 3.33 -4.59
C LEU A 139 4.41 3.58 -4.90
N LEU A 140 5.02 4.50 -4.17
CA LEU A 140 6.46 4.76 -4.22
C LEU A 140 7.17 4.05 -3.08
N TYR A 141 8.29 3.39 -3.40
CA TYR A 141 9.30 3.03 -2.43
C TYR A 141 10.45 4.04 -2.49
N VAL A 142 10.78 4.63 -1.33
CA VAL A 142 11.72 5.74 -1.17
C VAL A 142 12.79 5.32 -0.17
N GLU A 143 13.98 5.01 -0.67
CA GLU A 143 15.16 4.77 0.17
C GLU A 143 15.89 6.08 0.51
N ASP A 144 15.94 7.00 -0.46
CA ASP A 144 16.58 8.31 -0.34
C ASP A 144 15.71 9.35 -1.05
N LYS A 145 15.23 10.35 -0.31
CA LYS A 145 14.39 11.43 -0.83
C LYS A 145 15.09 12.28 -1.91
N ASN A 146 16.42 12.21 -2.03
CA ASN A 146 17.19 12.89 -3.07
C ASN A 146 17.38 12.08 -4.36
N LYS A 147 16.85 10.85 -4.43
CA LYS A 147 16.94 9.96 -5.59
C LYS A 147 15.56 9.61 -6.14
N SER A 148 15.56 9.08 -7.37
CA SER A 148 14.32 8.68 -8.03
C SER A 148 13.73 7.46 -7.31
N PRO A 149 12.49 7.55 -6.79
CA PRO A 149 11.87 6.47 -6.07
C PRO A 149 11.47 5.34 -7.02
N LEU A 150 11.32 4.13 -6.50
CA LEU A 150 10.78 3.01 -7.27
C LEU A 150 9.24 3.09 -7.31
N VAL A 151 8.65 2.84 -8.47
CA VAL A 151 7.21 2.89 -8.70
C VAL A 151 6.63 1.49 -8.75
N LEU A 152 5.68 1.21 -7.85
CA LEU A 152 4.82 0.03 -7.86
C LEU A 152 3.44 0.47 -8.34
N ASP A 153 3.04 -0.02 -9.52
CA ASP A 153 1.86 0.42 -10.25
C ASP A 153 0.97 -0.79 -10.55
N ASN A 154 -0.35 -0.61 -10.65
CA ASN A 154 -1.26 -1.65 -11.14
C ASN A 154 -1.35 -1.67 -12.67
N LEU A 155 -0.99 -0.58 -13.36
CA LEU A 155 -0.90 -0.53 -14.82
C LEU A 155 0.36 -1.21 -15.37
N SER A 156 1.33 -1.55 -14.51
CA SER A 156 2.56 -2.22 -14.90
C SER A 156 3.09 -3.16 -13.82
N PHE A 157 3.38 -4.40 -14.20
CA PHE A 157 4.03 -5.38 -13.33
C PHE A 157 5.51 -5.06 -13.07
N LYS A 158 6.14 -4.22 -13.90
CA LYS A 158 7.54 -3.83 -13.76
C LYS A 158 7.70 -2.72 -12.72
N ILE A 159 8.60 -2.92 -11.78
CA ILE A 159 9.03 -1.89 -10.84
C ILE A 159 10.19 -1.15 -11.47
N LEU A 160 10.01 0.15 -11.71
CA LEU A 160 10.99 1.02 -12.36
C LEU A 160 11.22 2.26 -11.49
N PRO A 161 12.41 2.88 -11.55
CA PRO A 161 12.59 4.24 -11.04
C PRO A 161 11.58 5.18 -11.71
N PHE A 162 11.07 6.16 -10.95
CA PHE A 162 10.08 7.11 -11.44
C PHE A 162 10.64 7.93 -12.63
N SER A 163 11.95 8.18 -12.68
CA SER A 163 12.65 8.80 -13.82
C SER A 163 12.51 8.04 -15.14
N LYS A 164 12.18 6.75 -15.08
CA LYS A 164 11.90 5.89 -16.24
C LYS A 164 10.42 5.75 -16.58
N ARG A 165 9.51 6.29 -15.76
CA ARG A 165 8.06 6.32 -15.99
C ARG A 165 7.66 7.65 -16.64
N THR A 166 8.07 7.84 -17.89
CA THR A 166 7.77 9.06 -18.66
C THR A 166 6.27 9.23 -18.92
N ASP A 167 5.53 8.14 -18.86
CA ASP A 167 4.07 8.07 -18.96
C ASP A 167 3.35 8.65 -17.73
N LEU A 168 4.03 8.80 -16.58
CA LEU A 168 3.45 9.32 -15.35
C LEU A 168 4.04 10.68 -15.00
N THR A 169 3.20 11.67 -14.71
CA THR A 169 3.64 12.99 -14.21
C THR A 169 3.27 13.13 -12.73
N PRO A 170 4.24 13.26 -11.80
CA PRO A 170 3.94 13.39 -10.38
C PRO A 170 3.22 14.70 -10.04
N ILE A 171 2.31 14.63 -9.07
CA ILE A 171 1.66 15.80 -8.47
C ILE A 171 2.08 15.93 -6.99
N ALA A 172 1.76 14.91 -6.19
CA ALA A 172 2.05 14.89 -4.76
C ALA A 172 2.23 13.46 -4.27
N ALA A 173 3.01 13.29 -3.21
CA ALA A 173 3.18 12.03 -2.50
C ALA A 173 2.86 12.23 -1.03
N PHE A 174 2.22 11.24 -0.40
CA PHE A 174 1.79 11.32 0.99
C PHE A 174 1.91 9.95 1.66
N ASN A 175 1.97 9.93 2.98
CA ASN A 175 1.82 8.72 3.78
C ASN A 175 1.19 9.06 5.15
N GLU A 176 1.31 8.18 6.13
CA GLU A 176 0.78 8.41 7.49
C GLU A 176 1.54 9.50 8.30
N ILE A 177 2.68 9.97 7.81
CA ILE A 177 3.61 10.83 8.55
C ILE A 177 3.63 12.24 7.94
N ASP A 178 3.77 12.33 6.62
CA ASP A 178 3.93 13.58 5.90
C ASP A 178 3.53 13.49 4.42
N SER A 179 3.52 14.64 3.77
CA SER A 179 3.29 14.79 2.34
C SER A 179 4.26 15.78 1.70
N TYR A 180 4.51 15.59 0.40
CA TYR A 180 5.53 16.30 -0.36
C TYR A 180 5.09 16.57 -1.80
N THR A 181 5.63 17.63 -2.39
CA THR A 181 5.79 17.71 -3.85
C THR A 181 7.02 16.92 -4.28
N LEU A 182 7.04 16.49 -5.55
CA LEU A 182 8.12 15.67 -6.09
C LEU A 182 8.25 15.85 -7.60
N THR A 183 9.44 15.56 -8.12
CA THR A 183 9.65 15.29 -9.54
C THR A 183 9.84 13.78 -9.73
N ARG A 184 10.02 13.35 -10.98
CA ARG A 184 10.41 11.96 -11.25
C ARG A 184 11.80 11.61 -10.69
N GLU A 185 12.62 12.61 -10.40
CA GLU A 185 14.00 12.42 -9.94
C GLU A 185 14.15 12.40 -8.43
N LYS A 186 13.28 13.10 -7.68
CA LYS A 186 13.42 13.23 -6.23
C LYS A 186 12.20 13.88 -5.57
N PHE A 187 12.12 13.74 -4.25
CA PHE A 187 11.22 14.52 -3.41
C PHE A 187 11.73 15.97 -3.29
N LEU A 188 10.81 16.91 -3.13
CA LEU A 188 11.10 18.33 -2.97
C LEU A 188 10.69 18.80 -1.56
N GLN A 189 9.90 19.86 -1.44
CA GLN A 189 9.42 20.37 -0.16
C GLN A 189 8.19 19.62 0.35
N LYS A 190 7.99 19.69 1.68
CA LYS A 190 6.72 19.27 2.29
C LYS A 190 5.56 20.06 1.69
N ALA A 191 4.43 19.39 1.54
CA ALA A 191 3.21 19.94 0.98
C ALA A 191 2.00 19.47 1.77
N ASN A 192 0.87 20.13 1.61
CA ASN A 192 -0.42 19.64 2.07
C ASN A 192 -1.18 19.09 0.86
N VAL A 193 -1.67 17.85 0.97
CA VAL A 193 -2.58 17.30 -0.04
C VAL A 193 -3.96 17.92 0.18
N ASP A 194 -4.52 18.50 -0.88
CA ASP A 194 -5.92 18.93 -0.88
C ASP A 194 -6.81 17.71 -1.06
N TRP A 195 -7.47 17.31 0.02
CA TRP A 195 -8.39 16.18 0.04
C TRP A 195 -9.82 16.54 -0.39
N GLY A 196 -10.08 17.81 -0.70
CA GLY A 196 -11.42 18.30 -0.97
C GLY A 196 -12.32 18.24 0.26
N LYS A 197 -13.53 17.68 0.12
CA LYS A 197 -14.54 17.65 1.19
C LYS A 197 -14.20 16.68 2.33
N GLU A 198 -13.48 15.59 2.03
CA GLU A 198 -13.22 14.52 2.99
C GLU A 198 -11.80 13.97 2.79
N ASN A 199 -11.05 13.86 3.88
CA ASN A 199 -9.74 13.20 3.87
C ASN A 199 -9.91 11.68 3.76
N LYS A 200 -9.98 11.19 2.52
CA LYS A 200 -10.15 9.76 2.20
C LYS A 200 -9.06 8.89 2.83
N TRP A 201 -7.81 9.39 2.89
CA TRP A 201 -6.70 8.67 3.52
C TRP A 201 -6.90 8.54 5.03
N GLU A 202 -7.21 9.63 5.73
CA GLU A 202 -7.47 9.58 7.18
C GLU A 202 -8.67 8.71 7.53
N LYS A 203 -9.73 8.77 6.72
CA LYS A 203 -10.89 7.88 6.87
C LYS A 203 -10.51 6.41 6.70
N LEU A 204 -9.70 6.09 5.69
CA LEU A 204 -9.17 4.74 5.51
C LEU A 204 -8.32 4.30 6.72
N LEU A 205 -7.42 5.15 7.21
CA LEU A 205 -6.58 4.85 8.37
C LEU A 205 -7.42 4.60 9.63
N ASN A 206 -8.49 5.37 9.84
CA ASN A 206 -9.42 5.14 10.94
C ASN A 206 -10.10 3.77 10.81
N ARG A 207 -10.54 3.39 9.61
CA ARG A 207 -11.17 2.09 9.35
C ARG A 207 -10.20 0.94 9.63
N VAL A 208 -8.97 1.04 9.12
CA VAL A 208 -7.94 0.01 9.31
C VAL A 208 -7.46 -0.10 10.77
N TYR A 209 -7.12 1.03 11.41
CA TYR A 209 -6.45 1.02 12.72
C TYR A 209 -7.37 1.13 13.93
N LYS A 210 -8.57 1.71 13.79
CA LYS A 210 -9.50 1.95 14.91
C LYS A 210 -10.73 1.06 14.85
N LEU A 211 -11.28 0.87 13.66
CA LEU A 211 -12.49 0.06 13.47
C LEU A 211 -12.19 -1.41 13.17
N ASP A 212 -10.92 -1.77 12.92
CA ASP A 212 -10.48 -3.11 12.55
C ASP A 212 -11.23 -3.65 11.31
N GLU A 213 -11.47 -2.78 10.34
CA GLU A 213 -12.04 -3.10 9.02
C GLU A 213 -10.97 -3.48 7.98
#